data_AF-A0A0P4VMV3-F1
#
_entry.id   AF-A0A0P4VMV3-F1
#
_cell.length_a   1.000
_cell.length_b   1.000
_cell.length_c   1.000
_cell.angle_alpha   90.00
_cell.angle_beta   90.00
_cell.angle_gamma   90.00
#
_symmetry.space_group_name_H-M   'P 1'
#
loop_
_entity.id
_entity.type
_entity.pdbx_description
1 polymer ?
#
loop_
_entity_poly.entity_id
_entity_poly.type
_entity_poly.pdbx_seq_one_letter_code
_entity_poly.pdbx_strand_id
1 'polypeptide(L)'
;MRISTRILDAGTLAVLTLVLSFQRVDAAEDPNDVQLRQTSDRIDVLLSQAVGLERKIERRIRWKETNKAGSLEARVDALAEPTCKEPDFQCGHDDPQCISNLFVCDGRKDCRNGGDERHCEVPLKPGDTFVGEKVFDNCGKLNPDHITVIIKSVKQFDFLPGFPKIEATLTIHVDQEEGETELAIPMKGFYSKGLHQMVFQASGKDGLALIGKFDGHDFDHFVGESVSEFSRHVCAHFIYTRQQEG
;
A
#
# COMPACT_ATOMS: atom_id res chain seq x y z
N MET A 1 101.28 7.83 48.21
CA MET A 1 100.18 8.66 48.75
C MET A 1 99.28 9.00 47.57
N ARG A 2 97.98 8.67 47.67
CA ARG A 2 97.08 8.39 46.54
C ARG A 2 96.71 9.62 45.70
N ILE A 3 96.63 9.36 44.41
CA ILE A 3 96.40 10.27 43.28
C ILE A 3 94.91 10.58 43.14
N SER A 4 94.61 11.86 42.91
CA SER A 4 93.31 12.39 42.50
C SER A 4 92.98 12.00 41.06
N THR A 5 91.72 11.64 40.76
CA THR A 5 90.95 12.12 39.59
C THR A 5 89.57 11.43 39.44
N ARG A 6 88.64 12.21 38.87
CA ARG A 6 87.39 11.86 38.13
C ARG A 6 86.10 11.70 38.96
N ILE A 7 85.26 12.74 38.97
CA ILE A 7 84.11 12.99 38.06
C ILE A 7 82.96 12.03 38.40
N LEU A 8 81.97 12.55 39.13
CA LEU A 8 80.63 11.97 39.18
C LEU A 8 79.72 12.86 38.31
N ASP A 9 78.99 12.19 37.42
CA ASP A 9 78.32 12.74 36.25
C ASP A 9 77.26 13.82 36.54
N ALA A 10 77.34 14.90 35.77
CA ALA A 10 76.32 15.93 35.63
C ALA A 10 75.09 15.46 34.81
N GLY A 11 75.03 14.17 34.45
CA GLY A 11 74.05 13.60 33.52
C GLY A 11 72.74 13.12 34.15
N THR A 12 72.62 12.97 35.47
CA THR A 12 71.44 12.35 36.09
C THR A 12 70.48 13.32 36.77
N LEU A 13 70.91 14.55 37.11
CA LEU A 13 69.99 15.59 37.61
C LEU A 13 69.34 16.44 36.51
N ALA A 14 69.95 16.52 35.32
CA ALA A 14 69.40 17.30 34.21
C ALA A 14 68.22 16.59 33.49
N VAL A 15 68.11 15.27 33.62
CA VAL A 15 67.02 14.49 32.99
C VAL A 15 65.71 14.64 33.79
N LEU A 16 65.76 14.86 35.11
CA LEU A 16 64.55 15.02 35.93
C LEU A 16 63.89 16.40 35.77
N THR A 17 64.64 17.42 35.33
CA THR A 17 64.10 18.77 35.05
C THR A 17 63.70 18.97 33.59
N LEU A 18 64.20 18.13 32.67
CA LEU A 18 63.80 18.15 31.25
C LEU A 18 62.46 17.44 30.96
N VAL A 19 61.92 16.64 31.89
CA VAL A 19 60.60 15.99 31.72
C VAL A 19 59.43 16.89 32.18
N LEU A 20 59.67 17.98 32.91
CA LEU A 20 58.63 18.94 33.34
C LEU A 20 58.54 20.20 32.48
N SER A 21 59.30 20.27 31.39
CA SER A 21 59.21 21.34 30.39
C SER A 21 58.67 20.88 29.03
N PHE A 22 57.90 19.79 29.01
CA PHE A 22 56.77 19.75 28.06
C PHE A 22 55.77 20.79 28.53
N GLN A 23 55.96 22.01 28.03
CA GLN A 23 54.95 23.06 28.05
C GLN A 23 53.60 22.41 27.74
N ARG A 24 52.62 22.61 28.62
CA ARG A 24 51.24 22.64 28.15
C ARG A 24 51.23 23.64 27.00
N VAL A 25 51.17 23.13 25.77
CA VAL A 25 50.49 23.87 24.71
C VAL A 25 49.04 23.81 25.14
N ASP A 26 48.65 24.72 26.05
CA ASP A 26 47.26 25.13 26.10
C ASP A 26 47.06 25.81 24.75
N ALA A 27 46.70 25.01 23.74
CA ALA A 27 46.25 25.51 22.46
C ALA A 27 45.05 26.37 22.82
N ALA A 28 45.23 27.69 22.89
CA ALA A 28 44.14 28.63 22.90
C ALA A 28 43.31 28.27 21.67
N GLU A 29 42.16 27.64 21.92
CA GLU A 29 41.28 27.14 20.88
C GLU A 29 40.97 28.31 19.95
N ASP A 30 41.23 28.16 18.64
CA ASP A 30 41.00 29.24 17.69
C ASP A 30 39.53 29.68 17.85
N PRO A 31 39.25 30.97 18.10
CA PRO A 31 37.87 31.44 18.26
C PRO A 31 36.98 31.06 17.08
N ASN A 32 37.53 30.87 15.88
CA ASN A 32 36.81 30.36 14.72
C ASN A 32 36.43 28.88 14.87
N ASP A 33 37.30 28.03 15.44
CA ASP A 33 37.02 26.62 15.69
C ASP A 33 35.91 26.43 16.73
N VAL A 34 35.88 27.31 17.76
CA VAL A 34 34.80 27.34 18.75
C VAL A 34 33.46 27.70 18.11
N GLN A 35 33.44 28.71 17.23
CA GLN A 35 32.23 29.11 16.50
C GLN A 35 31.74 28.03 15.54
N LEU A 36 32.65 27.34 14.86
CA LEU A 36 32.31 26.22 13.97
C LEU A 36 31.66 25.07 14.74
N ARG A 37 32.19 24.70 15.91
CA ARG A 37 31.59 23.67 16.77
C ARG A 37 30.21 24.06 17.28
N GLN A 38 30.04 25.28 17.78
CA GLN A 38 28.73 25.78 18.21
C GLN A 38 27.70 25.78 17.07
N THR A 39 28.16 26.04 15.84
CA THR A 39 27.31 25.98 14.65
C THR A 39 26.94 24.53 14.31
N SER A 40 27.89 23.60 14.40
CA SER A 40 27.64 22.16 14.21
C SER A 40 26.64 21.61 15.22
N ASP A 41 26.80 21.92 16.51
CA ASP A 41 25.90 21.46 17.56
C ASP A 41 24.46 21.96 17.34
N ARG A 42 24.31 23.21 16.87
CA ARG A 42 23.00 23.76 16.49
C ARG A 42 22.39 23.04 15.31
N ILE A 43 23.20 22.67 14.31
CA ILE A 43 22.74 21.89 13.15
C ILE A 43 22.23 20.52 13.63
N ASP A 44 22.96 19.83 14.51
CA ASP A 44 22.55 18.53 15.04
C ASP A 44 21.22 18.60 15.82
N VAL A 45 21.05 19.64 16.64
CA VAL A 45 19.78 19.89 17.33
C VAL A 45 18.65 20.14 16.33
N LEU A 46 18.86 20.97 15.32
CA LEU A 46 17.85 21.24 14.28
C LEU A 46 17.52 19.99 13.46
N LEU A 47 18.52 19.17 13.13
CA LEU A 47 18.31 17.88 12.45
C LEU A 47 17.44 16.94 13.30
N SER A 48 17.71 16.84 14.60
CA SER A 48 16.90 16.01 15.50
C SER A 48 15.44 16.47 15.57
N GLN A 49 15.20 17.78 15.52
CA GLN A 49 13.86 18.37 15.51
C GLN A 49 13.15 18.11 14.18
N ALA A 50 13.85 18.24 13.06
CA ALA A 50 13.32 17.98 11.72
C ALA A 50 12.88 16.51 11.58
N VAL A 51 13.74 15.56 11.95
CA VAL A 51 13.41 14.12 11.97
C VAL A 51 12.25 13.83 12.94
N GLY A 52 12.23 14.51 14.09
CA GLY A 52 11.15 14.41 15.05
C GLY A 52 9.79 14.87 14.50
N LEU A 53 9.79 15.92 13.67
CA LEU A 53 8.60 16.44 12.99
C LEU A 53 8.16 15.53 11.84
N GLU A 54 9.09 15.05 11.03
CA GLU A 54 8.84 14.12 9.93
C GLU A 54 8.09 12.88 10.45
N ARG A 55 8.58 12.24 11.51
CA ARG A 55 7.89 11.10 12.15
C ARG A 55 6.50 11.44 12.71
N LYS A 56 6.26 12.68 13.15
CA LYS A 56 4.91 13.13 13.59
C LYS A 56 3.98 13.27 12.38
N ILE A 57 4.48 13.80 11.27
CA ILE A 57 3.76 13.93 10.00
C ILE A 57 3.45 12.54 9.45
N GLU A 58 4.47 11.67 9.33
CA GLU A 58 4.32 10.30 8.85
C GLU A 58 3.26 9.53 9.65
N ARG A 59 3.28 9.61 10.98
CA ARG A 59 2.27 8.94 11.81
C ARG A 59 0.84 9.41 11.54
N ARG A 60 0.64 10.67 11.14
CA ARG A 60 -0.68 11.20 10.78
C ARG A 60 -1.06 10.92 9.33
N ILE A 61 -0.08 10.76 8.46
CA ILE A 61 -0.25 10.46 7.02
C ILE A 61 -0.13 8.95 6.75
N ARG A 62 -0.07 8.10 7.78
CA ARG A 62 -0.01 6.64 7.59
C ARG A 62 -1.21 6.20 6.76
N TRP A 63 -0.95 5.85 5.51
CA TRP A 63 -1.94 5.39 4.55
C TRP A 63 -2.80 4.24 5.09
N LYS A 64 -2.26 3.36 5.95
CA LYS A 64 -3.06 2.32 6.64
C LYS A 64 -4.12 2.86 7.60
N GLU A 65 -3.91 4.01 8.24
CA GLU A 65 -4.92 4.67 9.06
C GLU A 65 -5.90 5.47 8.19
N THR A 66 -5.43 6.07 7.09
CA THR A 66 -6.27 6.74 6.09
C THR A 66 -7.21 5.76 5.38
N ASN A 67 -6.71 4.60 4.97
CA ASN A 67 -7.52 3.55 4.34
C ASN A 67 -8.59 3.04 5.31
N LYS A 68 -8.25 2.84 6.60
CA LYS A 68 -9.25 2.43 7.61
C LYS A 68 -10.35 3.47 7.83
N ALA A 69 -9.98 4.76 7.87
CA ALA A 69 -10.96 5.83 7.98
C ALA A 69 -11.87 5.86 6.74
N GLY A 70 -11.31 5.72 5.55
CA GLY A 70 -12.06 5.64 4.30
C GLY A 70 -12.96 4.40 4.18
N SER A 71 -12.47 3.21 4.54
CA SER A 71 -13.30 2.00 4.62
C SER A 71 -14.45 2.15 5.61
N LEU A 72 -14.26 2.89 6.70
CA LEU A 72 -15.34 3.19 7.64
C LEU A 72 -16.36 4.16 7.01
N GLU A 73 -15.91 5.18 6.30
CA GLU A 73 -16.75 6.11 5.55
C GLU A 73 -17.60 5.36 4.50
N ALA A 74 -16.97 4.51 3.68
CA ALA A 74 -17.67 3.67 2.70
C ALA A 74 -18.75 2.78 3.33
N ARG A 75 -18.51 2.25 4.53
CA ARG A 75 -19.52 1.46 5.27
C ARG A 75 -20.67 2.31 5.79
N VAL A 76 -20.42 3.56 6.16
CA VAL A 76 -21.47 4.51 6.56
C VAL A 76 -22.30 4.90 5.34
N ASP A 77 -21.66 5.20 4.21
CA ASP A 77 -22.35 5.54 2.96
C ASP A 77 -23.22 4.41 2.43
N ALA A 78 -22.76 3.15 2.56
CA ALA A 78 -23.56 1.97 2.19
C ALA A 78 -24.83 1.79 3.04
N LEU A 79 -24.92 2.42 4.22
CA LEU A 79 -26.11 2.42 5.07
C LEU A 79 -26.98 3.66 4.88
N ALA A 80 -26.44 4.71 4.26
CA ALA A 80 -27.16 5.94 3.98
C ALA A 80 -28.08 5.77 2.76
N GLU A 81 -29.11 6.61 2.68
CA GLU A 81 -29.93 6.67 1.46
C GLU A 81 -29.06 7.20 0.31
N PRO A 82 -29.01 6.50 -0.84
CA PRO A 82 -28.15 6.88 -1.94
C PRO A 82 -28.60 8.23 -2.50
N THR A 83 -27.67 9.18 -2.59
CA THR A 83 -27.93 10.52 -3.16
C THR A 83 -28.03 10.49 -4.68
N CYS A 84 -27.40 9.51 -5.33
CA CYS A 84 -27.44 9.29 -6.77
C CYS A 84 -28.16 7.99 -7.10
N LYS A 85 -28.76 7.93 -8.29
CA LYS A 85 -29.41 6.70 -8.78
C LYS A 85 -28.33 5.71 -9.21
N GLU A 86 -28.46 4.43 -8.88
CA GLU A 86 -27.54 3.43 -9.44
C GLU A 86 -27.77 3.26 -10.97
N PRO A 87 -26.71 3.20 -11.81
CA PRO A 87 -25.27 3.23 -11.50
C PRO A 87 -24.63 4.59 -11.84
N ASP A 88 -25.03 5.67 -11.17
CA ASP A 88 -24.38 6.98 -11.26
C ASP A 88 -23.32 7.14 -10.15
N PHE A 89 -22.30 7.94 -10.42
CA PHE A 89 -21.21 8.28 -9.52
C PHE A 89 -21.51 9.59 -8.77
N GLN A 90 -21.22 9.63 -7.47
CA GLN A 90 -21.34 10.83 -6.63
C GLN A 90 -19.99 11.55 -6.56
N CYS A 91 -19.93 12.79 -7.05
CA CYS A 91 -18.72 13.62 -7.06
C CYS A 91 -18.21 14.03 -5.67
N GLY A 92 -19.02 13.88 -4.61
CA GLY A 92 -18.65 14.10 -3.21
C GLY A 92 -19.75 14.80 -2.42
N HIS A 93 -19.71 14.72 -1.09
CA HIS A 93 -20.77 15.25 -0.22
C HIS A 93 -20.81 16.78 -0.12
N ASP A 94 -19.65 17.44 -0.20
CA ASP A 94 -19.55 18.91 -0.08
C ASP A 94 -20.06 19.67 -1.32
N ASP A 95 -19.99 19.04 -2.50
CA ASP A 95 -20.54 19.56 -3.76
C ASP A 95 -21.27 18.42 -4.49
N PRO A 96 -22.48 18.05 -4.04
CA PRO A 96 -23.18 16.88 -4.54
C PRO A 96 -23.51 17.06 -6.03
N GLN A 97 -23.03 16.12 -6.83
CA GLN A 97 -23.26 16.06 -8.26
C GLN A 97 -23.23 14.59 -8.67
N CYS A 98 -24.27 14.16 -9.38
CA CYS A 98 -24.32 12.83 -9.97
C CYS A 98 -23.89 12.89 -11.43
N ILE A 99 -22.96 12.03 -11.83
CA ILE A 99 -22.56 11.83 -13.22
C ILE A 99 -22.67 10.35 -13.60
N SER A 100 -22.72 10.03 -14.89
CA SER A 100 -22.70 8.63 -15.31
C SER A 100 -21.37 7.98 -14.94
N ASN A 101 -21.40 6.73 -14.47
CA ASN A 101 -20.18 5.94 -14.25
C ASN A 101 -19.31 5.78 -15.50
N LEU A 102 -19.86 6.02 -16.70
CA LEU A 102 -19.09 6.02 -17.95
C LEU A 102 -18.12 7.19 -18.09
N PHE A 103 -18.35 8.28 -17.35
CA PHE A 103 -17.51 9.48 -17.35
C PHE A 103 -16.46 9.49 -16.25
N VAL A 104 -16.42 8.46 -15.39
CA VAL A 104 -15.41 8.38 -14.33
C VAL A 104 -14.10 7.87 -14.92
N CYS A 105 -13.01 8.61 -14.67
CA CYS A 105 -11.67 8.29 -15.17
C CYS A 105 -11.63 8.17 -16.70
N ASP A 106 -12.39 9.00 -17.41
CA ASP A 106 -12.44 9.02 -18.87
C ASP A 106 -11.38 9.97 -19.48
N GLY A 107 -10.66 10.72 -18.63
CA GLY A 107 -9.65 11.70 -18.99
C GLY A 107 -10.19 13.12 -19.11
N ARG A 108 -11.47 13.35 -18.80
CA ARG A 108 -12.13 14.66 -18.80
C ARG A 108 -12.76 14.92 -17.45
N LYS A 109 -12.74 16.19 -17.08
CA LYS A 109 -13.32 16.64 -15.82
C LYS A 109 -14.81 16.93 -16.02
N ASP A 110 -15.67 16.06 -15.53
CA ASP A 110 -17.13 16.17 -15.52
C ASP A 110 -17.68 16.60 -14.15
N CYS A 111 -17.04 16.19 -13.05
CA CYS A 111 -17.36 16.77 -11.74
C CYS A 111 -16.87 18.22 -11.63
N ARG A 112 -17.65 19.12 -11.03
CA ARG A 112 -17.23 20.50 -10.74
C ARG A 112 -15.95 20.55 -9.89
N ASN A 113 -15.86 19.67 -8.89
CA ASN A 113 -14.66 19.51 -8.05
C ASN A 113 -13.56 18.66 -8.71
N GLY A 114 -13.87 17.95 -9.81
CA GLY A 114 -12.99 17.05 -10.53
C GLY A 114 -12.63 15.77 -9.78
N GLY A 115 -13.53 15.29 -8.92
CA GLY A 115 -13.35 14.05 -8.16
C GLY A 115 -13.38 12.79 -9.02
N ASP A 116 -14.09 12.83 -10.14
CA ASP A 116 -14.16 11.79 -11.17
C ASP A 116 -12.81 11.46 -11.83
N GLU A 117 -11.89 12.41 -11.84
CA GLU A 117 -10.54 12.24 -12.40
C GLU A 117 -9.47 12.07 -11.31
N ARG A 118 -9.86 11.83 -10.06
CA ARG A 118 -8.95 11.53 -8.94
C ARG A 118 -8.95 10.04 -8.65
N HIS A 119 -7.80 9.53 -8.20
CA HIS A 119 -7.63 8.12 -7.79
C HIS A 119 -7.98 7.10 -8.89
N CYS A 120 -7.71 7.43 -10.15
CA CYS A 120 -7.95 6.56 -11.32
C CYS A 120 -6.92 5.42 -11.50
N GLU A 121 -6.25 5.04 -10.41
CA GLU A 121 -5.28 3.95 -10.38
C GLU A 121 -6.00 2.60 -10.43
N VAL A 122 -5.39 1.63 -11.09
CA VAL A 122 -5.93 0.27 -11.13
C VAL A 122 -5.26 -0.53 -10.02
N PRO A 123 -6.02 -1.03 -9.02
CA PRO A 123 -5.45 -1.74 -7.86
C PRO A 123 -4.99 -3.17 -8.18
N LEU A 124 -5.05 -3.57 -9.45
CA LEU A 124 -4.75 -4.92 -9.91
C LEU A 124 -3.47 -4.92 -10.75
N LYS A 125 -2.59 -5.88 -10.49
CA LYS A 125 -1.34 -6.12 -11.19
C LYS A 125 -1.28 -7.59 -11.63
N PRO A 126 -0.64 -7.90 -12.77
CA PRO A 126 -0.35 -9.28 -13.14
C PRO A 126 0.45 -9.98 -12.02
N GLY A 127 0.01 -11.18 -11.63
CA GLY A 127 0.59 -11.95 -10.52
C GLY A 127 -0.16 -11.81 -9.19
N ASP A 128 -0.98 -10.77 -9.03
CA ASP A 128 -1.79 -10.60 -7.82
C ASP A 128 -2.66 -11.82 -7.57
N THR A 129 -2.56 -12.37 -6.36
CA THR A 129 -3.28 -13.56 -5.93
C THR A 129 -4.19 -13.19 -4.78
N PHE A 130 -5.47 -13.51 -4.91
CA PHE A 130 -6.48 -13.29 -3.88
C PHE A 130 -7.09 -14.61 -3.47
N VAL A 131 -7.11 -14.89 -2.18
CA VAL A 131 -7.76 -16.08 -1.63
C VAL A 131 -9.10 -15.66 -1.04
N GLY A 132 -10.16 -16.23 -1.59
CA GLY A 132 -11.53 -16.05 -1.18
C GLY A 132 -11.94 -17.09 -0.16
N GLU A 133 -12.33 -16.65 1.02
CA GLU A 133 -12.97 -17.49 2.04
C GLU A 133 -14.48 -17.50 1.84
N LYS A 134 -15.08 -18.70 1.86
CA LYS A 134 -16.53 -18.86 1.66
C LYS A 134 -17.34 -18.25 2.79
N VAL A 135 -18.34 -17.43 2.44
CA VAL A 135 -19.44 -17.06 3.33
C VAL A 135 -20.64 -17.98 3.08
N PHE A 136 -21.05 -18.11 1.83
CA PHE A 136 -22.03 -19.11 1.39
C PHE A 136 -21.81 -19.49 -0.09
N ASP A 137 -22.18 -20.72 -0.46
CA ASP A 137 -22.22 -21.17 -1.85
C ASP A 137 -23.41 -22.12 -2.09
N ASN A 138 -24.33 -21.65 -2.92
CA ASN A 138 -25.50 -22.37 -3.41
C ASN A 138 -25.49 -22.47 -4.96
N CYS A 139 -24.39 -22.12 -5.63
CA CYS A 139 -24.30 -22.10 -7.09
C CYS A 139 -24.18 -23.50 -7.70
N GLY A 140 -23.62 -24.47 -6.98
CA GLY A 140 -23.33 -25.79 -7.51
C GLY A 140 -22.98 -26.81 -6.44
N LYS A 141 -22.47 -27.97 -6.89
CA LYS A 141 -22.15 -29.10 -5.99
C LYS A 141 -20.73 -29.05 -5.41
N LEU A 142 -19.84 -28.26 -6.00
CA LEU A 142 -18.43 -28.23 -5.59
C LEU A 142 -18.28 -27.65 -4.19
N ASN A 143 -19.06 -26.62 -3.83
CA ASN A 143 -19.10 -25.99 -2.51
C ASN A 143 -17.70 -25.86 -1.83
N PRO A 144 -16.70 -25.28 -2.52
CA PRO A 144 -15.33 -25.21 -2.01
C PRO A 144 -15.26 -24.32 -0.77
N ASP A 145 -14.32 -24.58 0.15
CA ASP A 145 -14.12 -23.71 1.32
C ASP A 145 -13.32 -22.45 0.98
N HIS A 146 -12.42 -22.58 0.01
CA HIS A 146 -11.61 -21.48 -0.49
C HIS A 146 -11.52 -21.52 -2.02
N ILE A 147 -11.48 -20.33 -2.62
CA ILE A 147 -11.29 -20.15 -4.06
C ILE A 147 -10.22 -19.10 -4.28
N THR A 148 -9.28 -19.35 -5.19
CA THR A 148 -8.18 -18.44 -5.46
C THR A 148 -8.38 -17.73 -6.80
N VAL A 149 -8.25 -16.41 -6.84
CA VAL A 149 -8.24 -15.62 -8.08
C VAL A 149 -6.83 -15.11 -8.32
N ILE A 150 -6.26 -15.47 -9.48
CA ILE A 150 -4.92 -15.03 -9.90
C ILE A 150 -5.07 -14.11 -11.11
N ILE A 151 -4.66 -12.84 -10.97
CA ILE A 151 -4.68 -11.88 -12.06
C ILE A 151 -3.56 -12.22 -13.06
N LYS A 152 -3.93 -12.46 -14.32
CA LYS A 152 -2.99 -12.79 -15.40
C LYS A 152 -2.56 -11.58 -16.19
N SER A 153 -3.49 -10.67 -16.49
CA SER A 153 -3.14 -9.43 -17.18
C SER A 153 -4.15 -8.32 -16.92
N VAL A 154 -3.67 -7.08 -17.02
CA VAL A 154 -4.47 -5.85 -16.95
C VAL A 154 -4.09 -5.00 -18.15
N LYS A 155 -5.05 -4.66 -19.01
CA LYS A 155 -4.84 -3.90 -20.24
C LYS A 155 -5.74 -2.66 -20.23
N GLN A 156 -5.12 -1.49 -20.22
CA GLN A 156 -5.83 -0.22 -20.35
C GLN A 156 -5.94 0.16 -21.83
N PHE A 157 -6.99 0.88 -22.19
CA PHE A 157 -7.22 1.38 -23.55
C PHE A 157 -7.32 2.90 -23.53
N ASP A 158 -6.66 3.56 -24.48
CA ASP A 158 -6.66 5.04 -24.56
C ASP A 158 -8.07 5.61 -24.83
N PHE A 159 -8.92 4.88 -25.56
CA PHE A 159 -10.28 5.31 -25.89
C PHE A 159 -11.31 4.94 -24.81
N LEU A 160 -10.94 4.11 -23.83
CA LEU A 160 -11.81 3.70 -22.73
C LEU A 160 -10.99 3.51 -21.43
N PRO A 161 -10.38 4.60 -20.90
CA PRO A 161 -9.44 4.50 -19.78
C PRO A 161 -10.12 4.15 -18.45
N GLY A 162 -11.43 4.40 -18.31
CA GLY A 162 -12.24 4.03 -17.15
C GLY A 162 -12.51 2.52 -17.00
N PHE A 163 -12.33 1.74 -18.08
CA PHE A 163 -12.64 0.31 -18.10
C PHE A 163 -11.48 -0.57 -18.59
N PRO A 164 -10.40 -0.72 -17.81
CA PRO A 164 -9.34 -1.67 -18.11
C PRO A 164 -9.88 -3.10 -18.30
N LYS A 165 -9.42 -3.78 -19.35
CA LYS A 165 -9.67 -5.20 -19.53
C LYS A 165 -8.76 -6.00 -18.61
N ILE A 166 -9.33 -6.99 -17.93
CA ILE A 166 -8.62 -7.88 -17.02
C ILE A 166 -8.81 -9.33 -17.44
N GLU A 167 -7.75 -10.12 -17.29
CA GLU A 167 -7.79 -11.57 -17.48
C GLU A 167 -7.25 -12.21 -16.20
N ALA A 168 -7.94 -13.24 -15.72
CA ALA A 168 -7.60 -13.93 -14.48
C ALA A 168 -7.80 -15.43 -14.60
N THR A 169 -7.33 -16.18 -13.62
CA THR A 169 -7.59 -17.61 -13.47
C THR A 169 -8.23 -17.85 -12.10
N LEU A 170 -9.39 -18.50 -12.09
CA LEU A 170 -10.01 -19.04 -10.89
C LEU A 170 -9.38 -20.41 -10.61
N THR A 171 -8.87 -20.63 -9.41
CA THR A 171 -8.45 -21.94 -8.94
C THR A 171 -9.40 -22.37 -7.83
N ILE A 172 -10.10 -23.48 -8.03
CA ILE A 172 -10.97 -24.08 -7.04
C ILE A 172 -10.24 -25.30 -6.48
N HIS A 173 -9.99 -25.29 -5.17
CA HIS A 173 -9.40 -26.42 -4.45
C HIS A 173 -10.55 -27.32 -3.96
N VAL A 174 -10.55 -28.58 -4.38
CA VAL A 174 -11.60 -29.55 -4.03
C VAL A 174 -10.95 -30.72 -3.31
N ASP A 175 -11.26 -30.86 -2.03
CA ASP A 175 -10.86 -32.01 -1.23
C ASP A 175 -11.72 -33.22 -1.60
N GLN A 176 -11.09 -34.29 -2.08
CA GLN A 176 -11.74 -35.57 -2.39
C GLN A 176 -11.17 -36.69 -1.52
N GLU A 177 -11.90 -37.79 -1.38
CA GLU A 177 -11.48 -38.95 -0.56
C GLU A 177 -10.13 -39.54 -0.99
N GLU A 178 -9.74 -39.37 -2.26
CA GLU A 178 -8.47 -39.86 -2.83
C GLU A 178 -7.38 -38.78 -3.02
N GLY A 179 -7.62 -37.54 -2.56
CA GLY A 179 -6.65 -36.43 -2.63
C GLY A 179 -7.25 -35.08 -3.00
N GLU A 180 -6.40 -34.05 -3.09
CA GLU A 180 -6.81 -32.69 -3.48
C GLU A 180 -6.78 -32.55 -5.01
N THR A 181 -7.88 -32.07 -5.60
CA THR A 181 -7.93 -31.72 -7.03
C THR A 181 -8.07 -30.21 -7.19
N GLU A 182 -7.28 -29.63 -8.08
CA GLU A 182 -7.39 -28.21 -8.45
C GLU A 182 -8.07 -28.05 -9.82
N LEU A 183 -9.14 -27.26 -9.87
CA LEU A 183 -9.77 -26.84 -11.11
C LEU A 183 -9.37 -25.41 -11.45
N ALA A 184 -8.69 -25.22 -12.59
CA ALA A 184 -8.27 -23.91 -13.08
C ALA A 184 -9.17 -23.42 -14.23
N ILE A 185 -9.90 -22.33 -14.02
CA ILE A 185 -10.84 -21.75 -14.99
C ILE A 185 -10.32 -20.38 -15.44
N PRO A 186 -9.90 -20.21 -16.71
CA PRO A 186 -9.55 -18.90 -17.22
C PRO A 186 -10.81 -18.04 -17.37
N MET A 187 -10.70 -16.77 -16.99
CA MET A 187 -11.80 -15.81 -17.06
C MET A 187 -11.33 -14.50 -17.66
N LYS A 188 -12.24 -13.82 -18.36
CA LYS A 188 -12.01 -12.52 -18.98
C LYS A 188 -13.08 -11.56 -18.49
N GLY A 189 -12.67 -10.32 -18.26
CA GLY A 189 -13.53 -9.32 -17.65
C GLY A 189 -13.04 -7.91 -17.86
N PHE A 190 -13.73 -6.99 -17.19
CA PHE A 190 -13.36 -5.59 -17.11
C PHE A 190 -13.37 -5.14 -15.65
N TYR A 191 -12.49 -4.20 -15.33
CA TYR A 191 -12.53 -3.45 -14.09
C TYR A 191 -13.17 -2.09 -14.36
N SER A 192 -14.16 -1.67 -13.58
CA SER A 192 -14.72 -0.32 -13.60
C SER A 192 -14.02 0.50 -12.53
N LYS A 193 -13.28 1.55 -12.94
CA LYS A 193 -12.60 2.45 -12.01
C LYS A 193 -13.59 3.23 -11.13
N GLY A 194 -14.72 3.67 -11.69
CA GLY A 194 -15.71 4.45 -10.94
C GLY A 194 -16.57 3.65 -9.95
N LEU A 195 -16.75 2.35 -10.20
CA LEU A 195 -17.48 1.46 -9.27
C LEU A 195 -16.56 0.65 -8.35
N HIS A 196 -15.24 0.76 -8.54
CA HIS A 196 -14.24 -0.12 -7.92
C HIS A 196 -14.62 -1.61 -8.02
N GLN A 197 -15.17 -2.00 -9.18
CA GLN A 197 -15.80 -3.29 -9.39
C GLN A 197 -15.21 -3.99 -10.60
N MET A 198 -14.81 -5.25 -10.43
CA MET A 198 -14.46 -6.16 -11.52
C MET A 198 -15.64 -7.06 -11.85
N VAL A 199 -15.82 -7.32 -13.14
CA VAL A 199 -16.82 -8.26 -13.64
C VAL A 199 -16.12 -9.22 -14.59
N PHE A 200 -16.16 -10.50 -14.27
CA PHE A 200 -15.66 -11.57 -15.11
C PHE A 200 -16.82 -12.41 -15.63
N GLN A 201 -16.83 -12.67 -16.93
CA GLN A 201 -17.76 -13.61 -17.55
C GLN A 201 -17.17 -15.02 -17.42
N ALA A 202 -17.95 -16.01 -16.98
CA ALA A 202 -17.47 -17.39 -16.95
C ALA A 202 -17.23 -17.90 -18.37
N SER A 203 -16.13 -18.63 -18.53
CA SER A 203 -15.82 -19.37 -19.76
C SER A 203 -16.35 -20.81 -19.69
N GLY A 204 -17.60 -20.99 -19.24
CA GLY A 204 -18.21 -22.30 -18.96
C GLY A 204 -19.71 -22.39 -19.29
N LYS A 205 -20.29 -23.59 -19.18
CA LYS A 205 -21.71 -23.87 -19.54
C LYS A 205 -22.73 -23.35 -18.53
N ASP A 206 -22.30 -23.00 -17.32
CA ASP A 206 -23.20 -22.68 -16.21
C ASP A 206 -23.66 -21.21 -16.21
N GLY A 207 -23.06 -20.35 -17.04
CA GLY A 207 -23.46 -18.95 -17.20
C GLY A 207 -23.40 -18.16 -15.89
N LEU A 208 -22.33 -18.34 -15.11
CA LEU A 208 -22.10 -17.62 -13.86
C LEU A 208 -21.07 -16.50 -14.06
N ALA A 209 -21.43 -15.26 -13.79
CA ALA A 209 -20.46 -14.16 -13.71
C ALA A 209 -19.87 -14.09 -12.31
N LEU A 210 -18.59 -13.74 -12.19
CA LEU A 210 -17.97 -13.37 -10.92
C LEU A 210 -17.85 -11.84 -10.87
N ILE A 211 -18.44 -11.25 -9.84
CA ILE A 211 -18.39 -9.81 -9.57
C ILE A 211 -17.56 -9.59 -8.31
N GLY A 212 -16.45 -8.87 -8.41
CA GLY A 212 -15.64 -8.48 -7.25
C GLY A 212 -15.77 -6.98 -6.99
N LYS A 213 -16.17 -6.58 -5.79
CA LYS A 213 -16.35 -5.18 -5.38
C LYS A 213 -15.39 -4.81 -4.25
N PHE A 214 -14.54 -3.82 -4.52
CA PHE A 214 -13.74 -3.15 -3.49
C PHE A 214 -14.56 -2.05 -2.82
N ASP A 215 -14.16 -1.63 -1.63
CA ASP A 215 -14.82 -0.55 -0.89
C ASP A 215 -14.36 0.86 -1.34
N GLY A 216 -13.35 0.95 -2.22
CA GLY A 216 -12.76 2.20 -2.73
C GLY A 216 -11.58 2.74 -1.92
N HIS A 217 -11.22 2.12 -0.80
CA HIS A 217 -10.15 2.59 0.09
C HIS A 217 -9.17 1.47 0.48
N ASP A 218 -9.68 0.27 0.72
CA ASP A 218 -8.92 -0.95 0.89
C ASP A 218 -8.96 -1.77 -0.39
N PHE A 219 -7.81 -1.86 -1.05
CA PHE A 219 -7.63 -2.62 -2.27
C PHE A 219 -6.96 -3.98 -2.06
N ASP A 220 -6.75 -4.38 -0.81
CA ASP A 220 -6.27 -5.71 -0.43
C ASP A 220 -7.42 -6.65 -0.08
N HIS A 221 -8.64 -6.14 0.10
CA HIS A 221 -9.83 -6.93 0.36
C HIS A 221 -10.96 -6.58 -0.62
N PHE A 222 -11.66 -7.59 -1.13
CA PHE A 222 -12.89 -7.36 -1.89
C PHE A 222 -13.95 -8.41 -1.60
N VAL A 223 -15.20 -8.02 -1.80
CA VAL A 223 -16.34 -8.92 -1.73
C VAL A 223 -16.57 -9.51 -3.12
N GLY A 224 -16.54 -10.83 -3.24
CA GLY A 224 -16.78 -11.52 -4.50
C GLY A 224 -18.09 -12.29 -4.50
N GLU A 225 -18.92 -12.02 -5.49
CA GLU A 225 -20.24 -12.62 -5.68
C GLU A 225 -20.31 -13.36 -7.01
N SER A 226 -20.80 -14.61 -6.95
CA SER A 226 -21.13 -15.38 -8.15
C SER A 226 -22.60 -15.16 -8.49
N VAL A 227 -22.86 -14.68 -9.70
CA VAL A 227 -24.18 -14.26 -10.15
C VAL A 227 -24.56 -15.01 -11.41
N SER A 228 -25.77 -15.57 -11.47
CA SER A 228 -26.28 -16.14 -12.71
C SER A 228 -26.49 -15.04 -13.76
N GLU A 229 -25.90 -15.20 -14.94
CA GLU A 229 -26.07 -14.27 -16.06
C GLU A 229 -27.53 -14.20 -16.55
N PHE A 230 -28.33 -15.25 -16.30
CA PHE A 230 -29.73 -15.32 -16.71
C PHE A 230 -30.68 -14.69 -15.69
N SER A 231 -30.61 -15.13 -14.42
CA SER A 231 -31.55 -14.69 -13.38
C SER A 231 -31.09 -13.47 -12.61
N ARG A 232 -29.80 -13.09 -12.72
CA ARG A 232 -29.13 -12.08 -11.90
C ARG A 232 -29.16 -12.38 -10.39
N HIS A 233 -29.46 -13.62 -10.02
CA HIS A 233 -29.45 -14.04 -8.63
C HIS A 233 -28.03 -14.34 -8.18
N VAL A 234 -27.64 -13.79 -7.03
CA VAL A 234 -26.39 -14.12 -6.33
C VAL A 234 -26.54 -15.51 -5.73
N CYS A 235 -25.70 -16.46 -6.14
CA CYS A 235 -25.74 -17.82 -5.62
C CYS A 235 -24.55 -18.16 -4.74
N ALA A 236 -23.47 -17.37 -4.74
CA ALA A 236 -22.36 -17.54 -3.81
C ALA A 236 -21.72 -16.21 -3.44
N HIS A 237 -21.10 -16.18 -2.27
CA HIS A 237 -20.46 -15.00 -1.69
C HIS A 237 -19.20 -15.41 -0.94
N PHE A 238 -18.09 -14.75 -1.29
CA PHE A 238 -16.75 -15.01 -0.77
C PHE A 238 -16.08 -13.68 -0.41
N ILE A 239 -15.27 -13.70 0.65
CA ILE A 239 -14.45 -12.54 1.03
C ILE A 239 -13.02 -12.82 0.61
N TYR A 240 -12.51 -12.00 -0.31
CA TYR A 240 -11.18 -12.19 -0.88
C TYR A 240 -10.17 -11.30 -0.19
N THR A 241 -9.02 -11.90 0.14
CA THR A 241 -7.86 -11.21 0.71
C THR A 241 -6.66 -11.40 -0.20
N ARG A 242 -5.96 -10.31 -0.50
CA ARG A 242 -4.72 -10.32 -1.27
C ARG A 242 -3.63 -11.04 -0.48
N GLN A 243 -3.01 -12.05 -1.09
CA GLN A 243 -1.78 -12.62 -0.55
C GLN A 243 -0.59 -11.71 -0.88
N GLN A 244 0.19 -11.36 0.14
CA GLN A 244 1.47 -10.68 -0.07
C GLN A 244 2.54 -11.73 -0.36
N GLU A 245 3.33 -11.54 -1.42
CA GLU A 245 4.58 -12.29 -1.59
C GLU A 245 5.49 -11.95 -0.40
N GLY A 246 5.83 -12.99 0.39
CA GLY A 246 6.72 -12.88 1.55
C GLY A 246 8.18 -12.70 1.16
#